data_AF-A0AB39SEF9-F1
#
_entry.id   AF-A0AB39SEF9-F1
#
_cell.length_a   1.000
_cell.length_b   1.000
_cell.length_c   1.000
_cell.angle_alpha   90.00
_cell.angle_beta   90.00
_cell.angle_gamma   90.00
#
_symmetry.space_group_name_H-M   'P 1'
#
loop_
_entity.id
_entity.type
_entity.pdbx_description
1 polymer ?
#
loop_
_entity_poly.entity_id
_entity_poly.type
_entity_poly.pdbx_seq_one_letter_code
_entity_poly.pdbx_strand_id
1 'polypeptide(L)'
;MNRTRLAALTFLAVPALALGPAVAAHASTTMAPGAAPSATCNVERESNGKYHLWGVGFPNGQKVTYSGSSSGTVSTDDSGRFDVDGLSGAKFVVKTGDGMTTVTCAMVNH
;
A
#
# COMPACT_ATOMS: atom_id res chain seq x y z
N MET A 1 -7.95 25.77 -52.55
CA MET A 1 -7.74 24.66 -53.52
C MET A 1 -7.15 23.51 -52.72
N ASN A 2 -7.94 22.63 -52.10
CA ASN A 2 -8.61 21.46 -52.64
C ASN A 2 -7.72 20.58 -53.54
N ARG A 3 -7.67 19.27 -53.19
CA ARG A 3 -7.35 18.07 -54.00
C ARG A 3 -5.91 17.52 -53.92
N THR A 4 -5.62 16.22 -53.87
CA THR A 4 -6.29 14.95 -53.55
C THR A 4 -5.20 13.86 -53.60
N ARG A 5 -5.39 12.72 -52.92
CA ARG A 5 -4.93 11.35 -53.28
C ARG A 5 -3.43 10.99 -53.16
N LEU A 6 -3.14 10.11 -52.21
CA LEU A 6 -2.12 9.05 -52.29
C LEU A 6 -2.79 7.78 -51.73
N ALA A 7 -3.29 6.90 -52.61
CA ALA A 7 -2.57 5.77 -53.20
C ALA A 7 -2.52 4.58 -52.23
N ALA A 8 -3.38 3.61 -52.54
CA ALA A 8 -3.46 2.28 -51.95
C ALA A 8 -2.14 1.52 -52.13
N LEU A 9 -1.75 0.73 -51.12
CA LEU A 9 -0.83 -0.39 -51.27
C LEU A 9 -1.23 -1.47 -50.26
N THR A 10 -1.98 -2.45 -50.76
CA THR A 10 -2.17 -3.77 -50.19
C THR A 10 -0.83 -4.50 -50.12
N PHE A 11 -0.45 -5.00 -48.95
CA PHE A 11 0.53 -6.06 -48.83
C PHE A 11 0.00 -7.15 -47.90
N LEU A 12 -0.43 -8.24 -48.52
CA LEU A 12 -0.61 -9.56 -47.92
C LEU A 12 0.77 -10.14 -47.59
N ALA A 13 0.99 -10.52 -46.33
CA ALA A 13 2.06 -11.43 -45.95
C ALA A 13 1.68 -12.19 -44.65
N VAL A 14 1.16 -13.40 -44.83
CA VAL A 14 1.21 -14.54 -43.89
C VAL A 14 2.37 -15.41 -44.44
N PRO A 15 3.32 -16.00 -43.69
CA PRO A 15 3.20 -16.83 -42.46
C PRO A 15 4.30 -16.45 -41.42
N ALA A 16 4.51 -17.05 -40.24
CA ALA A 16 4.66 -18.45 -39.90
C ALA A 16 4.66 -18.66 -38.37
N LEU A 17 4.15 -19.82 -37.96
CA LEU A 17 4.26 -20.38 -36.61
C LEU A 17 5.73 -20.57 -36.24
N ALA A 18 6.18 -19.93 -35.16
CA ALA A 18 7.42 -20.28 -34.48
C ALA A 18 7.09 -20.74 -33.05
N LEU A 19 7.07 -22.07 -32.88
CA LEU A 19 7.15 -22.73 -31.58
C LEU A 19 8.56 -22.48 -31.01
N GLY A 20 8.65 -21.77 -29.90
CA GLY A 20 9.89 -21.62 -29.13
C GLY A 20 9.59 -21.65 -27.63
N PRO A 21 10.17 -22.59 -26.86
CA PRO A 21 10.02 -22.61 -25.41
C PRO A 21 10.94 -21.55 -24.80
N ALA A 22 10.41 -20.36 -24.56
CA ALA A 22 11.10 -19.37 -23.74
C ALA A 22 10.88 -19.73 -22.27
N VAL A 23 11.89 -20.43 -21.73
CA VAL A 23 12.44 -20.32 -20.37
C VAL A 23 11.62 -19.45 -19.42
N ALA A 24 11.17 -20.05 -18.32
CA ALA A 24 10.59 -19.36 -17.18
C ALA A 24 11.48 -18.18 -16.76
N ALA A 25 11.14 -16.99 -17.24
CA ALA A 25 11.67 -15.76 -16.70
C ALA A 25 11.04 -15.61 -15.33
N HIS A 26 11.86 -15.81 -14.29
CA HIS A 26 11.54 -15.43 -12.93
C HIS A 26 10.94 -14.03 -12.97
N ALA A 27 9.64 -13.94 -12.69
CA ALA A 27 8.97 -12.69 -12.45
C ALA A 27 9.63 -12.07 -11.23
N SER A 28 10.65 -11.27 -11.47
CA SER A 28 11.10 -10.26 -10.54
C SER A 28 9.90 -9.35 -10.39
N THR A 29 9.15 -9.53 -9.31
CA THR A 29 8.09 -8.62 -8.88
C THR A 29 8.77 -7.29 -8.59
N THR A 30 9.01 -6.51 -9.65
CA THR A 30 9.14 -5.07 -9.54
C THR A 30 7.80 -4.63 -9.00
N MET A 31 7.73 -4.40 -7.68
CA MET A 31 6.56 -3.79 -7.06
C MET A 31 6.33 -2.48 -7.82
N ALA A 32 5.25 -2.44 -8.59
CA ALA A 32 4.84 -1.24 -9.28
C ALA A 32 4.73 -0.12 -8.24
N PRO A 33 5.37 1.04 -8.44
CA PRO A 33 5.15 2.20 -7.59
C PRO A 33 3.64 2.53 -7.60
N GLY A 34 2.96 2.27 -6.49
CA GLY A 34 1.51 2.45 -6.38
C GLY A 34 0.72 1.24 -5.89
N ALA A 35 1.35 0.13 -5.48
CA ALA A 35 0.67 -0.83 -4.61
C ALA A 35 0.17 -0.09 -3.37
N ALA A 36 -1.15 -0.12 -3.12
CA ALA A 36 -1.75 0.49 -1.94
C ALA A 36 -0.97 0.04 -0.68
N PRO A 37 -0.79 0.91 0.32
CA PRO A 37 -0.09 0.51 1.53
C PRO A 37 -0.81 -0.71 2.11
N SER A 38 -0.12 -1.84 2.24
CA SER A 38 -0.60 -3.04 2.96
C SER A 38 -0.84 -2.78 4.44
N ALA A 39 -0.52 -1.56 4.88
CA ALA A 39 -0.65 -1.11 6.25
C ALA A 39 -2.13 -0.94 6.63
N THR A 40 -2.54 -1.64 7.68
CA THR A 40 -3.85 -1.47 8.31
C THR A 40 -3.66 -0.90 9.71
N CYS A 41 -4.56 -0.02 10.13
CA CYS A 41 -4.56 0.54 11.46
C CYS A 41 -5.94 0.41 12.11
N ASN A 42 -5.96 -0.03 13.36
CA ASN A 42 -7.16 -0.38 14.10
C ASN A 42 -7.12 0.27 15.48
N VAL A 43 -8.32 0.62 15.97
CA VAL A 43 -8.52 1.21 17.28
C VAL A 43 -9.61 0.44 17.98
N GLU A 44 -9.30 -0.11 19.14
CA GLU A 44 -10.23 -0.86 19.96
C GLU A 44 -10.44 -0.16 21.30
N ARG A 45 -11.66 -0.22 21.83
CA ARG A 45 -11.93 0.26 23.19
C ARG A 45 -11.60 -0.83 24.20
N GLU A 46 -10.73 -0.52 25.14
CA GLU A 46 -10.39 -1.40 26.25
C GLU A 46 -11.46 -1.39 27.35
N SER A 47 -11.45 -2.42 28.20
CA SER A 47 -12.37 -2.58 29.34
C SER A 47 -12.24 -1.46 30.39
N ASN A 48 -11.06 -0.85 30.49
CA ASN A 48 -10.76 0.30 31.37
C ASN A 48 -11.31 1.64 30.82
N GLY A 49 -11.95 1.63 29.64
CA GLY A 49 -12.47 2.83 28.96
C GLY A 49 -11.44 3.64 28.17
N LYS A 50 -10.19 3.17 28.08
CA LYS A 50 -9.15 3.68 27.18
C LYS A 50 -9.21 2.98 25.83
N TYR A 51 -8.29 3.34 24.95
CA TYR A 51 -8.20 2.78 23.61
C TYR A 51 -6.84 2.14 23.37
N HIS A 52 -6.87 0.97 22.75
CA HIS A 52 -5.72 0.29 22.20
C HIS A 52 -5.65 0.59 20.70
N LEU A 53 -4.53 1.15 20.26
CA LEU A 53 -4.24 1.45 18.86
C LEU A 53 -3.17 0.49 18.38
N TRP A 54 -3.47 -0.27 17.33
CA TRP A 54 -2.51 -1.19 16.73
C TRP A 54 -2.55 -1.11 15.21
N GLY A 55 -1.46 -1.49 14.59
CA GLY A 55 -1.37 -1.54 13.14
C GLY A 55 -0.40 -2.61 12.69
N VAL A 56 -0.60 -3.09 11.46
CA VAL A 56 0.20 -4.16 10.85
C VAL A 56 0.50 -3.81 9.40
N GLY A 57 1.56 -4.37 8.84
CA GLY A 57 1.94 -4.15 7.43
C GLY A 57 2.61 -2.80 7.17
N PHE A 58 3.11 -2.13 8.22
CA PHE A 58 3.99 -0.96 8.12
C PHE A 58 5.44 -1.40 7.84
N PRO A 59 6.32 -0.53 7.36
CA PRO A 59 7.74 -0.87 7.18
C PRO A 59 8.38 -1.35 8.48
N ASN A 60 9.11 -2.45 8.44
CA ASN A 60 9.70 -3.11 9.63
C ASN A 60 10.78 -2.23 10.27
N GLY A 61 10.82 -2.20 11.61
CA GLY A 61 11.83 -1.45 12.37
C GLY A 61 11.81 0.07 12.16
N GLN A 62 10.74 0.62 11.58
CA GLN A 62 10.61 2.04 11.30
C GLN A 62 9.79 2.77 12.36
N LYS A 63 10.06 4.06 12.50
CA LYS A 63 9.23 4.94 13.34
C LYS A 63 7.95 5.30 12.61
N VAL A 64 6.82 5.11 13.28
CA VAL A 64 5.52 5.61 12.87
C VAL A 64 5.03 6.64 13.89
N THR A 65 4.39 7.68 13.40
CA THR A 65 3.79 8.74 14.20
C THR A 65 2.28 8.61 14.14
N TYR A 66 1.64 8.41 15.28
CA TYR A 66 0.19 8.48 15.39
C TYR A 66 -0.23 9.88 15.85
N SER A 67 -1.39 10.33 15.36
CA SER A 67 -1.94 11.65 15.65
C SER A 67 -3.46 11.63 15.60
N GLY A 68 -4.13 12.60 16.21
CA GLY A 68 -5.59 12.69 16.27
C GLY A 68 -6.06 13.03 17.67
N SER A 69 -6.63 12.05 18.37
CA SER A 69 -7.12 12.23 19.75
C SER A 69 -5.99 12.40 20.77
N SER A 70 -4.83 11.83 20.46
CA SER A 70 -3.54 12.08 21.07
C SER A 70 -2.45 11.85 20.00
N SER A 71 -1.20 12.17 20.31
CA SER A 71 -0.09 12.03 19.37
C SER A 71 1.15 11.46 20.04
N GLY A 72 1.89 10.67 19.28
CA GLY A 72 3.16 10.12 19.71
C GLY A 72 3.86 9.37 18.58
N THR A 73 5.02 8.81 18.90
CA THR A 73 5.83 8.04 17.95
C THR A 73 6.17 6.69 18.57
N VAL A 74 6.02 5.63 17.79
CA VAL A 74 6.34 4.26 18.17
C VAL A 74 7.13 3.61 17.03
N SER A 75 8.00 2.66 17.35
CA SER A 75 8.67 1.85 16.34
C SER A 75 7.83 0.62 16.02
N THR A 76 7.78 0.25 14.75
CA THR A 76 7.27 -1.06 14.34
C THR A 76 8.30 -2.15 14.68
N ASP A 77 7.81 -3.34 14.94
CA ASP A 77 8.65 -4.53 15.10
C ASP A 77 9.15 -5.08 13.74
N ASP A 78 9.85 -6.21 13.79
CA ASP A 78 10.38 -6.89 12.60
C ASP A 78 9.29 -7.45 11.67
N SER A 79 8.03 -7.50 12.11
CA SER A 79 6.88 -7.87 11.31
C SER A 79 6.11 -6.67 10.75
N GLY A 80 6.53 -5.44 11.08
CA GLY A 80 5.84 -4.23 10.67
C GLY A 80 4.59 -3.94 11.52
N ARG A 81 4.53 -4.48 12.73
CA ARG A 81 3.45 -4.27 13.70
C ARG A 81 3.85 -3.26 14.75
N PHE A 82 2.87 -2.50 15.23
CA PHE A 82 3.01 -1.69 16.44
C PHE A 82 1.72 -1.78 17.27
N ASP A 83 1.84 -1.53 18.56
CA ASP A 83 0.75 -1.54 19.53
C ASP A 83 0.96 -0.39 20.53
N VAL A 84 -0.12 0.31 20.89
CA VAL A 84 -0.12 1.43 21.83
C VAL A 84 -1.39 1.42 22.66
N ASP A 85 -1.26 1.14 23.95
CA ASP A 85 -2.37 1.05 24.89
C ASP A 85 -2.64 2.36 25.64
N GLY A 86 -3.77 2.40 26.36
CA GLY A 86 -4.06 3.47 27.32
C GLY A 86 -4.36 4.84 26.69
N LEU A 87 -4.65 4.89 25.39
CA LEU A 87 -4.88 6.15 24.68
C LEU A 87 -6.22 6.77 25.05
N SER A 88 -6.25 8.10 25.06
CA SER A 88 -7.48 8.87 25.18
C SER A 88 -8.08 9.16 23.80
N GLY A 89 -9.35 8.78 23.62
CA GLY A 89 -10.10 8.99 22.39
C GLY A 89 -9.82 7.94 21.31
N ALA A 90 -10.56 7.99 20.21
CA ALA A 90 -10.66 6.88 19.27
C ALA A 90 -10.34 7.21 17.81
N LYS A 91 -10.02 8.48 17.52
CA LYS A 91 -9.72 8.93 16.16
C LYS A 91 -8.22 9.09 16.01
N PHE A 92 -7.63 8.29 15.12
CA PHE A 92 -6.20 8.30 14.87
C PHE A 92 -5.85 8.19 13.39
N VAL A 93 -4.73 8.81 13.03
CA VAL A 93 -4.05 8.68 11.74
C VAL A 93 -2.59 8.37 12.04
N VAL A 94 -2.05 7.35 11.37
CA VAL A 94 -0.67 6.90 11.51
C VAL A 94 0.10 7.24 10.24
N LYS A 95 1.30 7.79 10.42
CA LYS A 95 2.22 8.16 9.34
C LYS A 95 3.58 7.54 9.55
N THR A 96 4.19 6.98 8.51
CA THR A 96 5.60 6.57 8.57
C THR A 96 6.52 7.79 8.61
N GLY A 97 7.72 7.63 9.18
CA GLY A 97 8.70 8.70 9.29
C GLY A 97 9.13 9.30 7.94
N ASP A 98 9.08 8.49 6.87
CA ASP A 98 9.32 8.92 5.49
C ASP A 98 8.11 9.62 4.83
N GLY A 99 6.94 9.65 5.50
CA GLY A 99 5.71 10.26 5.01
C GLY A 99 5.02 9.50 3.86
N MET A 100 5.58 8.39 3.38
CA MET A 100 5.04 7.66 2.23
C MET A 100 3.78 6.88 2.56
N THR A 101 3.66 6.40 3.80
CA THR A 101 2.47 5.68 4.27
C THR A 101 1.70 6.57 5.24
N THR A 102 0.44 6.85 4.91
CA THR A 102 -0.51 7.49 5.82
C THR A 102 -1.78 6.62 5.88
N VAL A 103 -2.15 6.19 7.08
CA VAL A 103 -3.30 5.29 7.29
C VAL A 103 -4.23 5.91 8.34
N THR A 104 -5.50 6.06 8.00
CA THR A 104 -6.53 6.41 9.00
C THR A 104 -6.97 5.15 9.71
N CYS A 105 -6.99 5.19 11.04
CA CYS A 105 -7.30 4.02 11.84
C CYS A 105 -8.80 3.83 11.97
N ALA A 106 -9.25 2.60 11.79
CA ALA A 106 -10.65 2.22 11.90
C ALA A 106 -10.96 1.75 13.32
N MET A 107 -12.07 2.22 13.89
CA MET A 107 -12.58 1.65 15.13
C MET A 107 -13.06 0.22 14.87
N VAL A 108 -12.59 -0.72 15.67
CA VAL A 108 -13.09 -2.09 15.71
C VAL A 108 -13.91 -2.29 16.98
N ASN A 109 -15.07 -2.90 16.82
CA ASN A 109 -15.94 -3.30 17.92
C ASN A 109 -16.03 -4.83 17.90
N HIS A 110 -15.80 -5.44 19.05
CA HIS A 110 -16.11 -6.85 19.31
C HIS A 110 -17.59 -7.02 19.69
#